data_AF-K1U9K2-F1
#
_entry.id   AF-K1U9K2-F1
#
_cell.length_a   1.000
_cell.length_b   1.000
_cell.length_c   1.000
_cell.angle_alpha   90.00
_cell.angle_beta   90.00
_cell.angle_gamma   90.00
#
_symmetry.space_group_name_H-M   'P 1'
#
loop_
_entity.id
_entity.type
_entity.pdbx_description
1 polymer ?
#
loop_
_entity_poly.entity_id
_entity_poly.type
_entity_poly.pdbx_seq_one_letter_code
_entity_poly.pdbx_strand_id
1 'polypeptide(L)'
;MVISSGYSSVPENYGFNAIKLEIPKAGKKVTVDFRALDAEGKAFKASKDKMVRTIGYRYGLVGVTADTDECIYSPMGETMNGKVSLQAPKSQPLKALYLVVMGAPSNHSLDPSSRRFPYEVRVK
;
A
#
# COMPACT_ATOMS: atom_id res chain seq x y z
N MET A 1 14.79 1.08 0.48
CA MET A 1 14.31 2.26 -0.28
C MET A 1 13.15 2.91 0.48
N VAL A 2 13.08 4.24 0.55
CA VAL A 2 11.89 4.96 1.11
C VAL A 2 11.15 5.60 -0.07
N ILE A 3 9.83 5.43 -0.10
CA ILE A 3 8.94 6.00 -1.11
C ILE A 3 7.84 6.74 -0.36
N SER A 4 7.74 8.04 -0.57
CA SER A 4 6.65 8.85 -0.05
C SER A 4 5.75 9.24 -1.21
N SER A 5 4.43 9.15 -1.03
CA SER A 5 3.50 9.65 -2.02
C SER A 5 3.61 11.18 -2.09
N GLY A 6 4.00 11.72 -3.26
CA GLY A 6 3.89 13.16 -3.50
C GLY A 6 2.43 13.60 -3.53
N TYR A 7 2.16 14.89 -3.27
CA TYR A 7 0.79 15.41 -3.14
C TYR A 7 -0.12 15.13 -4.35
N SER A 8 0.43 14.98 -5.56
CA SER A 8 -0.29 14.63 -6.80
C SER A 8 -0.45 13.13 -7.04
N SER A 9 0.13 12.29 -6.20
CA SER A 9 0.21 10.84 -6.37
C SER A 9 -0.29 10.10 -5.13
N VAL A 10 -1.22 10.71 -4.41
CA VAL A 10 -1.95 10.07 -3.29
C VAL A 10 -3.27 9.51 -3.81
N PRO A 11 -3.68 8.32 -3.38
CA PRO A 11 -5.00 7.83 -3.68
C PRO A 11 -6.07 8.79 -3.14
N GLU A 12 -7.17 8.86 -3.87
CA GLU A 12 -8.42 9.46 -3.44
C GLU A 12 -9.36 8.33 -2.92
N ASN A 13 -10.61 8.63 -2.58
CA ASN A 13 -11.54 7.60 -2.10
C ASN A 13 -11.63 6.46 -3.14
N TYR A 14 -11.33 5.23 -2.71
CA TYR A 14 -11.33 4.02 -3.54
C TYR A 14 -10.30 4.00 -4.68
N GLY A 15 -9.50 5.06 -4.81
CA GLY A 15 -8.33 5.06 -5.68
C GLY A 15 -7.22 4.18 -5.11
N PHE A 16 -6.26 3.83 -5.97
CA PHE A 16 -5.09 3.08 -5.55
C PHE A 16 -3.85 3.49 -6.34
N ASN A 17 -2.69 3.28 -5.73
CA ASN A 17 -1.40 3.30 -6.39
C ASN A 17 -0.88 1.87 -6.52
N ALA A 18 -0.26 1.56 -7.67
CA ALA A 18 0.54 0.35 -7.86
C ALA A 18 2.01 0.74 -8.01
N ILE A 19 2.80 0.53 -6.97
CA ILE A 19 4.22 0.86 -6.93
C ILE A 19 5.01 -0.38 -7.31
N LYS A 20 5.67 -0.37 -8.47
CA LYS A 20 6.55 -1.46 -8.89
C LYS A 20 7.78 -1.52 -7.98
N LEU A 21 8.10 -2.71 -7.48
CA LEU A 21 9.25 -2.97 -6.62
C LEU A 21 10.26 -3.87 -7.34
N GLU A 22 11.48 -3.91 -6.82
CA GLU A 22 12.48 -4.89 -7.23
C GLU A 22 12.04 -6.30 -6.82
N ILE A 23 12.24 -7.26 -7.72
CA ILE A 23 11.90 -8.66 -7.47
C ILE A 23 12.99 -9.26 -6.57
N PRO A 24 12.66 -9.78 -5.38
CA PRO A 24 13.64 -10.42 -4.53
C PRO A 24 14.11 -11.74 -5.15
N LYS A 25 15.31 -12.19 -4.77
CA LYS A 25 15.80 -13.53 -5.17
C LYS A 25 14.80 -14.62 -4.76
N ALA A 26 14.74 -15.71 -5.53
CA ALA A 26 13.86 -16.84 -5.24
C ALA A 26 13.96 -17.30 -3.77
N GLY A 27 12.81 -17.54 -3.12
CA GLY A 27 12.73 -17.93 -1.71
C GLY A 27 13.02 -16.83 -0.70
N LYS A 28 13.47 -15.64 -1.11
CA LYS A 28 13.69 -14.49 -0.21
C LYS A 28 12.38 -13.75 0.04
N LYS A 29 12.36 -13.06 1.17
CA LYS A 29 11.23 -12.26 1.64
C LYS A 29 11.51 -10.80 1.34
N VAL A 30 10.50 -10.12 0.81
CA VAL A 30 10.43 -8.66 0.76
C VAL A 30 9.50 -8.20 1.87
N THR A 31 9.88 -7.12 2.57
CA THR A 31 9.06 -6.53 3.61
C THR A 31 8.87 -5.05 3.33
N VAL A 32 7.63 -4.57 3.43
CA VAL A 32 7.31 -3.15 3.33
C VAL A 32 6.71 -2.69 4.64
N ASP A 33 7.36 -1.73 5.27
CA ASP A 33 6.75 -0.95 6.34
C ASP A 33 5.87 0.14 5.71
N PHE A 34 4.67 0.33 6.25
CA PHE A 34 3.68 1.30 5.79
C PHE A 34 3.38 2.28 6.92
N ARG A 35 3.25 3.56 6.58
CA ARG A 35 2.83 4.63 7.49
C ARG A 35 1.91 5.61 6.78
N ALA A 36 0.69 5.75 7.27
CA ALA A 36 -0.21 6.82 6.89
C ALA A 36 0.33 8.18 7.35
N LEU A 37 0.13 9.19 6.52
CA LEU A 37 0.51 10.56 6.79
C LEU A 37 -0.74 11.46 6.91
N ASP A 38 -0.57 12.64 7.49
CA ASP A 38 -1.53 13.74 7.39
C ASP A 38 -1.25 14.61 6.14
N ALA A 39 -2.05 15.67 5.94
CA ALA A 39 -1.92 16.57 4.81
C ALA A 39 -0.56 17.29 4.80
N GLU A 40 0.07 17.48 5.96
CA GLU A 40 1.39 18.09 6.10
C GLU A 40 2.54 17.09 5.95
N GLY A 41 2.24 15.82 5.62
CA GLY A 41 3.23 14.76 5.44
C GLY A 41 3.84 14.22 6.73
N LYS A 42 3.22 14.50 7.89
CA LYS A 42 3.63 13.98 9.20
C LYS A 42 2.88 12.68 9.50
N ALA A 43 3.39 11.90 10.44
CA ALA A 43 2.73 10.66 10.84
C ALA A 43 1.29 10.92 11.28
N PHE A 44 0.35 10.20 10.66
CA PHE A 44 -1.07 10.39 10.91
C PHE A 44 -1.40 10.15 12.39
N LYS A 45 -2.08 11.13 13.01
CA LYS A 45 -2.60 11.04 14.36
C LYS A 45 -4.12 11.04 14.30
N ALA A 46 -4.75 9.98 14.81
CA ALA A 46 -6.19 9.94 14.93
C ALA A 46 -6.67 11.13 15.77
N SER A 47 -7.56 11.94 15.21
CA SER A 47 -8.16 13.09 15.89
C SER A 47 -9.60 12.78 16.29
N LYS A 48 -10.21 13.62 17.13
CA LYS A 48 -11.64 13.49 17.46
C LYS A 48 -12.55 13.90 16.30
N ASP A 49 -12.00 14.47 15.23
CA ASP A 49 -12.75 14.87 14.04
C ASP A 49 -13.37 13.64 13.37
N LYS A 50 -14.66 13.73 13.09
CA LYS A 50 -15.46 12.67 12.46
C LYS A 50 -14.90 12.30 11.07
N MET A 51 -14.33 13.24 10.33
CA MET A 51 -13.71 12.98 9.02
C MET A 51 -12.40 12.19 9.13
N VAL A 52 -11.60 12.48 10.16
CA VAL A 52 -10.32 11.79 10.41
C VAL A 52 -10.56 10.35 10.88
N ARG A 53 -11.68 10.08 11.58
CA ARG A 53 -12.08 8.72 11.98
C ARG A 53 -12.48 7.81 10.82
N THR A 54 -12.72 8.37 9.64
CA THR A 54 -13.13 7.57 8.47
C THR A 54 -12.04 7.38 7.45
N ILE A 55 -10.84 7.88 7.72
CA ILE A 55 -9.63 7.49 6.98
C ILE A 55 -9.36 6.01 7.24
N GLY A 56 -9.17 5.26 6.16
CA GLY A 56 -8.80 3.86 6.17
C GLY A 56 -7.89 3.56 4.99
N TYR A 57 -7.01 2.59 5.16
CA TYR A 57 -6.10 2.14 4.12
C TYR A 57 -6.26 0.65 3.90
N ARG A 58 -6.02 0.21 2.67
CA ARG A 58 -5.72 -1.18 2.36
C ARG A 58 -4.44 -1.23 1.57
N TYR A 59 -3.51 -2.09 1.96
CA TYR A 59 -2.24 -2.21 1.26
C TYR A 59 -1.72 -3.65 1.29
N GLY A 60 -1.05 -4.05 0.22
CA GLY A 60 -0.56 -5.41 0.06
C GLY A 60 0.42 -5.55 -1.08
N LEU A 61 1.20 -6.63 -1.04
CA LEU A 61 2.13 -6.99 -2.09
C LEU A 61 1.48 -7.97 -3.06
N VAL A 62 1.73 -7.76 -4.36
CA VAL A 62 1.26 -8.60 -5.45
C VAL A 62 2.48 -9.01 -6.30
N GLY A 63 2.85 -10.27 -6.22
CA GLY A 63 3.81 -10.89 -7.15
C GLY A 63 3.08 -11.46 -8.36
N VAL A 64 3.61 -11.28 -9.56
CA VAL A 64 3.08 -11.88 -10.79
C VAL A 64 4.09 -12.92 -11.28
N THR A 65 3.67 -14.16 -11.44
CA THR A 65 4.52 -15.25 -11.92
C THR A 65 4.92 -15.02 -13.38
N ALA A 66 6.11 -15.46 -13.76
CA ALA A 66 6.61 -15.26 -15.12
C ALA A 66 5.95 -16.19 -16.14
N ASP A 67 5.57 -17.40 -15.72
CA ASP A 67 5.14 -18.48 -16.61
C ASP A 67 3.63 -18.50 -16.84
N THR A 68 2.84 -18.15 -15.81
CA THR A 68 1.37 -18.33 -15.80
C THR A 68 0.59 -17.03 -15.59
N ASP A 69 1.27 -15.92 -15.32
CA ASP A 69 0.67 -14.63 -14.96
C ASP A 69 -0.23 -14.65 -13.72
N GLU A 70 -0.10 -15.70 -12.91
CA GLU A 70 -0.81 -15.84 -11.65
C GLU A 70 -0.32 -14.80 -10.65
N CYS A 71 -1.27 -14.26 -9.89
CA CYS A 71 -0.99 -13.29 -8.84
C CYS A 71 -0.88 -13.98 -7.48
N ILE A 72 0.24 -13.71 -6.81
CA ILE A 72 0.51 -14.15 -5.44
C ILE A 72 0.39 -12.93 -4.53
N TYR A 73 -0.46 -13.04 -3.52
CA TYR A 73 -0.81 -11.93 -2.64
C TYR A 73 -0.19 -12.11 -1.26
N SER A 74 0.29 -11.02 -0.66
CA SER A 74 0.52 -10.99 0.79
C SER A 74 -0.81 -10.91 1.54
N PRO A 75 -0.82 -11.20 2.86
CA PRO A 75 -1.88 -10.71 3.73
C PRO A 75 -2.10 -9.20 3.55
N MET A 76 -3.35 -8.77 3.63
CA MET A 76 -3.74 -7.37 3.53
C MET A 76 -3.38 -6.62 4.81
N GLY A 77 -2.73 -5.47 4.69
CA GLY A 77 -2.57 -4.51 5.76
C GLY A 77 -3.69 -3.47 5.76
N GLU A 78 -4.13 -3.09 6.96
CA GLU A 78 -5.22 -2.12 7.15
C GLU A 78 -4.94 -1.10 8.26
N THR A 79 -3.80 -1.21 8.93
CA THR A 79 -3.43 -0.32 10.04
C THR A 79 -2.76 0.96 9.53
N MET A 80 -2.91 2.06 10.27
CA MET A 80 -2.27 3.35 9.93
C MET A 80 -0.75 3.29 10.00
N ASN A 81 -0.22 2.34 10.75
CA ASN A 81 1.20 2.02 10.80
C ASN A 81 1.29 0.49 10.87
N GLY A 82 1.94 -0.12 9.90
CA GLY A 82 1.96 -1.56 9.79
C GLY A 82 3.00 -2.07 8.82
N LYS A 83 2.91 -3.36 8.53
CA LYS A 83 3.90 -4.07 7.73
C LYS A 83 3.21 -5.14 6.90
N VAL A 84 3.60 -5.25 5.64
CA VAL A 84 3.26 -6.37 4.77
C VAL A 84 4.51 -7.07 4.29
N SER A 85 4.42 -8.36 3.98
CA SER A 85 5.55 -9.14 3.50
C SER A 85 5.09 -10.22 2.54
N LEU A 86 5.92 -10.50 1.55
CA LEU A 86 5.72 -11.55 0.57
C LEU A 86 7.01 -12.37 0.46
N GLN A 87 6.87 -13.69 0.47
CA GLN A 87 7.97 -14.59 0.19
C GLN A 87 7.92 -14.98 -1.28
N ALA A 88 8.99 -14.70 -2.03
CA ALA A 88 9.06 -15.11 -3.42
C ALA A 88 9.06 -16.65 -3.51
N PRO A 89 8.32 -17.24 -4.44
CA PRO A 89 8.35 -18.68 -4.66
C PRO A 89 9.78 -19.14 -4.98
N LYS A 90 10.11 -20.37 -4.58
CA LYS A 90 11.42 -20.97 -4.89
C LYS A 90 11.46 -21.53 -6.31
N SER A 91 10.34 -22.09 -6.77
CA SER A 91 10.22 -22.85 -8.01
C SER A 91 9.62 -22.06 -9.18
N GLN A 92 9.06 -20.88 -8.92
CA GLN A 92 8.36 -20.08 -9.92
C GLN A 92 8.87 -18.64 -9.87
N PRO A 93 9.60 -18.17 -10.89
CA PRO A 93 10.10 -16.80 -10.90
C PRO A 93 8.94 -15.81 -11.01
N LEU A 94 9.13 -14.63 -10.40
CA LEU A 94 8.23 -13.51 -10.61
C LEU A 94 8.73 -12.67 -11.79
N LYS A 95 7.82 -12.17 -12.63
CA LYS A 95 8.13 -11.15 -13.65
C LYS A 95 7.79 -9.72 -13.19
N ALA A 96 7.00 -9.60 -12.14
CA ALA A 96 6.71 -8.33 -11.50
C ALA A 96 6.41 -8.50 -10.01
N LEU A 97 6.68 -7.45 -9.25
CA LEU A 97 6.24 -7.29 -7.87
C LEU A 97 5.72 -5.87 -7.70
N TYR A 98 4.54 -5.73 -7.12
CA TYR A 98 3.93 -4.44 -6.81
C TYR A 98 3.58 -4.35 -5.34
N LEU A 99 3.72 -3.16 -4.77
CA LEU A 99 2.94 -2.74 -3.61
C LEU A 99 1.71 -2.01 -4.11
N VAL A 100 0.53 -2.48 -3.74
CA VAL A 100 -0.73 -1.78 -3.98
C VAL A 100 -1.14 -1.07 -2.70
N VAL A 101 -1.49 0.21 -2.79
CA VAL A 101 -1.98 1.02 -1.66
C VAL A 101 -3.26 1.72 -2.09
N MET A 102 -4.33 1.54 -1.32
CA MET A 102 -5.67 2.03 -1.61
C MET A 102 -6.20 2.90 -0.46
N GLY A 103 -6.90 3.97 -0.83
CA GLY A 103 -7.77 4.71 0.10
C GLY A 103 -9.06 3.95 0.34
N ALA A 104 -9.25 3.44 1.57
CA ALA A 104 -10.36 2.57 1.94
C ALA A 104 -11.16 3.17 3.11
N PRO A 105 -11.89 4.28 2.89
CA PRO A 105 -12.62 4.95 3.96
C PRO A 105 -13.75 4.08 4.52
N SER A 106 -14.00 4.18 5.83
CA SER A 106 -15.04 3.41 6.51
C SER A 106 -16.47 3.92 6.26
N ASN A 107 -16.62 5.12 5.70
CA ASN A 107 -17.89 5.66 5.23
C ASN A 107 -17.84 6.05 3.76
N HIS A 108 -18.95 5.82 3.06
CA HIS A 108 -19.06 6.16 1.65
C HIS A 108 -19.21 7.67 1.49
N SER A 109 -18.45 8.23 0.55
CA SER A 109 -18.64 9.58 0.02
C SER A 109 -18.82 9.45 -1.48
N LEU A 110 -19.82 10.12 -2.05
CA LEU A 110 -20.05 10.15 -3.49
C LEU A 110 -19.03 11.05 -4.22
N ASP A 111 -18.37 11.94 -3.48
CA ASP A 111 -17.27 12.74 -3.99
C ASP A 111 -15.95 11.96 -3.82
N PRO A 112 -15.35 11.44 -4.91
CA PRO A 112 -14.11 10.68 -4.83
C PRO A 112 -12.95 11.51 -4.26
N SER A 113 -12.91 12.81 -4.55
CA SER A 113 -11.81 13.72 -4.18
C SER A 113 -11.96 14.32 -2.77
N SER A 114 -13.09 14.06 -2.09
CA SER A 114 -13.35 14.55 -0.73
C SER A 114 -12.32 14.11 0.31
N ARG A 115 -11.51 13.08 0.03
CA ARG A 115 -10.41 12.65 0.90
C ARG A 115 -9.19 12.26 0.09
N ARG A 116 -8.04 12.53 0.69
CA ARG A 116 -6.73 12.14 0.17
C ARG A 116 -6.05 11.23 1.18
N PHE A 117 -5.28 10.27 0.67
CA PHE A 117 -4.70 9.20 1.47
C PHE A 117 -3.16 9.23 1.37
N PRO A 118 -2.48 10.25 1.93
CA PRO A 118 -1.03 10.34 1.89
C PRO A 118 -0.36 9.28 2.76
N TYR A 119 0.75 8.72 2.27
CA TYR A 119 1.49 7.68 2.97
C TYR A 119 2.99 7.71 2.66
N GLU A 120 3.74 7.03 3.51
CA GLU A 120 5.14 6.68 3.31
C GLU A 120 5.31 5.17 3.45
N VAL A 121 6.15 4.59 2.60
CA VAL A 121 6.53 3.19 2.66
C VAL A 121 8.04 3.03 2.66
N ARG A 122 8.52 2.02 3.39
CA ARG A 122 9.93 1.64 3.43
C ARG A 122 10.08 0.18 3.04
N VAL A 123 10.77 -0.06 1.94
CA VAL A 123 11.08 -1.41 1.44
C VAL A 123 12.38 -1.89 2.09
N LYS A 124 12.33 -3.11 2.63
CA LYS A 124 13.41 -3.85 3.32
C LYS A 124 13.71 -5.17 2.61
#